data_AF-A0ABD8AAJ3-F1
#
_entry.id   AF-A0ABD8AAJ3-F1
#
_cell.length_a   1.000
_cell.length_b   1.000
_cell.length_c   1.000
_cell.angle_alpha   90.00
_cell.angle_beta   90.00
_cell.angle_gamma   90.00
#
_symmetry.space_group_name_H-M   'P 1'
#
loop_
_entity.id
_entity.type
_entity.pdbx_description
1 polymer ?
#
loop_
_entity_poly.entity_id
_entity_poly.type
_entity_poly.pdbx_seq_one_letter_code
_entity_poly.pdbx_strand_id
1 'polypeptide(L)'
;MRPKLKRIEEERKTFIGTFVRFGKKDRYRPKRVGDEWVTYDVTVLLTDIRDSAGNPITDHLWFNYTKGFESLGDLQEGDAIRFDARVRPYIKGYVNQRAYIDEREVDYKLAYPTKVARVG
;
A
#
# COMPACT_ATOMS: atom_id res chain seq x y z
N MET A 1 -9.25 7.13 12.26
CA MET A 1 -8.28 6.17 12.84
C MET A 1 -8.74 4.73 12.61
N ARG A 2 -7.83 3.80 12.29
CA ARG A 2 -8.10 2.34 12.17
C ARG A 2 -7.77 1.61 13.48
N PRO A 3 -8.72 1.49 14.45
CA PRO A 3 -8.42 0.99 15.81
C PRO A 3 -7.95 -0.46 15.84
N LYS A 4 -8.32 -1.30 14.87
CA LYS A 4 -7.86 -2.69 14.78
C LYS A 4 -6.36 -2.78 14.50
N LEU A 5 -5.84 -1.93 13.61
CA LEU A 5 -4.42 -1.90 13.27
C LEU A 5 -3.56 -1.39 14.43
N LYS A 6 -4.08 -0.45 15.23
CA LYS A 6 -3.39 0.03 16.43
C LYS A 6 -2.97 -1.09 17.39
N ARG A 7 -3.79 -2.14 17.51
CA ARG A 7 -3.53 -3.26 18.44
C ARG A 7 -2.37 -4.16 18.00
N ILE A 8 -1.99 -4.09 16.72
CA ILE A 8 -0.95 -4.90 16.10
C ILE A 8 0.15 -4.01 15.50
N GLU A 9 0.38 -2.85 16.11
CA GLU A 9 1.43 -1.92 15.71
C GLU A 9 2.81 -2.61 15.70
N GLU A 10 3.64 -2.29 14.70
CA GLU A 10 4.95 -2.91 14.41
C GLU A 10 4.93 -4.40 14.03
N GLU A 11 3.80 -5.10 14.24
CA GLU A 11 3.66 -6.48 13.83
C GLU A 11 3.62 -6.61 12.31
N ARG A 12 4.19 -7.71 11.82
CA ARG A 12 4.05 -8.14 10.43
C ARG A 12 3.00 -9.24 10.38
N LYS A 13 1.92 -9.00 9.63
CA LYS A 13 0.80 -9.93 9.45
C LYS A 13 0.53 -10.17 7.98
N THR A 14 -0.23 -11.21 7.70
CA THR A 14 -0.70 -11.57 6.37
C THR A 14 -2.04 -10.92 6.08
N PHE A 15 -2.18 -10.38 4.88
CA PHE A 15 -3.38 -9.76 4.36
C PHE A 15 -3.66 -10.30 2.95
N ILE A 16 -4.91 -10.17 2.52
CA ILE A 16 -5.37 -10.48 1.17
C ILE A 16 -6.07 -9.24 0.63
N GLY A 17 -5.89 -8.96 -0.65
CA GLY A 17 -6.63 -7.93 -1.37
C GLY A 17 -6.75 -8.24 -2.85
N THR A 18 -7.74 -7.67 -3.51
CA THR A 18 -8.02 -7.90 -4.93
C THR A 18 -7.33 -6.86 -5.79
N PHE A 19 -6.52 -7.31 -6.75
CA PHE A 19 -5.87 -6.43 -7.71
C PHE A 19 -6.90 -5.77 -8.62
N VAL A 20 -6.77 -4.45 -8.79
CA VAL A 20 -7.62 -3.67 -9.69
C VAL A 20 -6.82 -3.20 -10.89
N ARG A 21 -5.75 -2.44 -10.65
CA ARG A 21 -4.97 -1.83 -11.73
C ARG A 21 -3.61 -1.35 -11.28
N PHE A 22 -2.77 -1.06 -12.26
CA PHE A 22 -1.57 -0.27 -12.08
C PHE A 22 -1.88 1.24 -12.05
N GLY A 23 -1.00 2.00 -11.42
CA GLY A 23 -1.02 3.46 -11.40
C GLY A 23 0.38 4.04 -11.56
N LYS A 24 0.45 5.37 -11.63
CA LYS A 24 1.70 6.13 -11.67
C LYS A 24 1.71 7.13 -10.53
N LYS A 25 2.84 7.23 -9.84
CA LYS A 25 3.09 8.22 -8.80
C LYS A 25 4.30 9.04 -9.21
N ASP A 26 4.10 10.33 -9.45
CA ASP A 26 5.19 11.22 -9.80
C ASP A 26 6.25 11.26 -8.71
N ARG A 27 7.51 11.25 -9.16
CA ARG A 27 8.66 11.42 -8.28
C ARG A 27 9.04 12.89 -8.24
N TYR A 28 9.36 13.37 -7.05
CA TYR A 28 9.97 14.69 -6.90
C TYR A 28 11.34 14.79 -7.60
N ARG A 29 12.09 13.68 -7.65
CA ARG A 29 13.37 13.58 -8.37
C ARG A 29 13.37 12.36 -9.30
N PRO A 30 13.80 12.53 -10.57
CA PRO A 30 13.98 11.40 -11.47
C PRO A 30 14.93 10.35 -10.89
N LYS A 31 14.71 9.09 -11.27
CA LYS A 31 15.56 7.96 -10.88
C LYS A 31 16.07 7.27 -12.13
N ARG A 32 17.35 6.90 -12.14
CA ARG A 32 17.92 6.05 -13.18
C ARG A 32 17.47 4.60 -13.02
N VAL A 33 16.91 4.01 -14.07
CA VAL A 33 16.52 2.59 -14.16
C VAL A 33 17.14 2.05 -15.45
N GLY A 34 18.19 1.23 -15.32
CA GLY A 34 19.03 0.89 -16.47
C GLY A 34 19.68 2.13 -17.07
N ASP A 35 19.46 2.35 -18.37
CA ASP A 35 19.97 3.51 -19.10
C ASP A 35 18.96 4.65 -19.23
N GLU A 36 17.76 4.51 -18.64
CA GLU A 36 16.71 5.51 -18.72
C GLU A 36 16.54 6.29 -17.41
N TRP A 37 16.13 7.55 -17.54
CA TRP A 37 15.68 8.38 -16.43
C TRP A 37 14.15 8.33 -16.35
N VAL A 38 13.66 7.79 -15.25
CA VAL A 38 12.22 7.64 -15.01
C VAL A 38 11.75 8.70 -14.01
N THR A 39 10.66 9.39 -14.34
CA THR A 39 10.08 10.49 -13.55
C THR A 39 8.94 10.05 -12.63
N TYR A 40 8.54 8.78 -12.68
CA TYR A 40 7.44 8.23 -11.88
C TYR A 40 7.76 6.84 -11.33
N ASP A 41 7.02 6.45 -10.29
CA ASP A 41 6.94 5.08 -9.79
C ASP A 41 5.66 4.41 -10.27
N VAL A 42 5.75 3.15 -10.67
CA VAL A 42 4.57 2.32 -10.89
C VAL A 42 4.00 1.91 -9.54
N THR A 43 2.68 2.00 -9.41
CA THR A 43 1.93 1.58 -8.23
C THR A 43 0.92 0.50 -8.57
N VAL A 44 0.50 -0.26 -7.56
CA VAL A 44 -0.53 -1.30 -7.64
C VAL A 44 -1.68 -0.91 -6.72
N LEU A 45 -2.90 -0.92 -7.24
CA LEU A 45 -4.13 -0.76 -6.45
C LEU A 45 -4.68 -2.13 -6.07
N LEU A 46 -4.77 -2.37 -4.75
CA LEU A 46 -5.52 -3.49 -4.19
C LEU A 46 -6.79 -2.96 -3.50
N THR A 47 -7.88 -3.72 -3.58
CA THR A 47 -9.17 -3.43 -2.94
C THR A 47 -9.64 -4.57 -2.05
N ASP A 48 -10.67 -4.33 -1.22
CA ASP A 48 -11.21 -5.28 -0.24
C ASP A 48 -10.09 -5.92 0.62
N ILE A 49 -9.29 -5.08 1.27
CA ILE A 49 -8.15 -5.57 2.05
C ILE A 49 -8.65 -6.22 3.33
N ARG A 50 -8.33 -7.50 3.52
CA ARG A 50 -8.72 -8.29 4.68
C ARG A 50 -7.52 -8.91 5.38
N ASP A 51 -7.65 -9.17 6.68
CA ASP A 51 -6.68 -9.97 7.42
C ASP A 51 -6.85 -11.49 7.17
N SER A 52 -5.96 -12.30 7.73
CA SER A 52 -6.00 -13.76 7.61
C SER A 52 -7.26 -14.42 8.20
N ALA A 53 -8.01 -13.71 9.06
CA ALA A 53 -9.28 -14.18 9.60
C ALA A 53 -10.49 -13.68 8.78
N GLY A 54 -10.25 -12.99 7.65
CA GLY A 54 -11.29 -12.46 6.78
C GLY A 54 -11.90 -11.13 7.23
N ASN A 55 -11.36 -10.50 8.28
CA ASN A 55 -11.89 -9.21 8.74
C ASN A 55 -11.47 -8.09 7.79
N PRO A 56 -12.36 -7.14 7.46
CA PRO A 56 -12.01 -5.98 6.66
C PRO A 56 -11.04 -5.06 7.41
N ILE A 57 -10.02 -4.60 6.70
CA ILE A 57 -8.96 -3.69 7.17
C ILE A 57 -9.08 -2.31 6.52
N THR A 58 -9.24 -2.25 5.19
CA THR A 58 -9.43 -1.01 4.43
C THR A 58 -9.99 -1.32 3.05
N ASP A 59 -10.79 -0.41 2.49
CA ASP A 59 -11.46 -0.63 1.19
C ASP A 59 -10.47 -0.71 0.03
N HIS A 60 -9.42 0.11 0.08
CA HIS A 60 -8.39 0.14 -0.95
C HIS A 60 -7.03 0.53 -0.37
N LEU A 61 -5.97 0.13 -1.07
CA LEU A 61 -4.61 0.50 -0.75
C LEU A 61 -3.73 0.51 -2.00
N TRP A 62 -2.93 1.59 -2.13
CA TRP A 62 -1.90 1.70 -3.14
C TRP A 62 -0.56 1.24 -2.58
N PHE A 63 0.11 0.35 -3.31
CA PHE A 63 1.50 -0.03 -3.07
C PHE A 63 2.40 0.43 -4.20
N ASN A 64 3.68 0.64 -3.91
CA ASN A 64 4.67 0.69 -4.99
C ASN A 64 4.77 -0.70 -5.63
N TYR A 65 4.97 -0.76 -6.94
CA TYR A 65 5.22 -2.00 -7.66
C TYR A 65 6.62 -2.52 -7.32
N THR A 66 6.69 -3.42 -6.33
CA THR A 66 7.94 -4.03 -5.86
C THR A 66 8.28 -5.28 -6.67
N LYS A 67 9.52 -5.78 -6.53
CA LYS A 67 9.95 -7.07 -7.10
C LYS A 67 9.01 -8.25 -6.75
N GLY A 68 8.32 -8.18 -5.61
CA GLY A 68 7.35 -9.21 -5.21
C GLY A 68 6.08 -9.19 -6.06
N PHE A 69 5.61 -8.01 -6.48
CA PHE A 69 4.52 -7.91 -7.45
C PHE A 69 5.00 -8.29 -8.85
N GLU A 70 6.21 -7.86 -9.23
CA GLU A 70 6.84 -8.20 -10.51
C GLU A 70 7.00 -9.72 -10.71
N SER A 71 7.35 -10.46 -9.65
CA SER A 71 7.48 -11.92 -9.73
C SER A 71 6.17 -12.67 -10.01
N LEU A 72 5.02 -12.00 -9.94
CA LEU A 72 3.73 -12.60 -10.29
C LEU A 72 3.47 -12.58 -11.81
N GLY A 73 4.27 -11.87 -12.59
CA GLY A 73 4.03 -11.67 -14.02
C GLY A 73 2.79 -10.80 -14.27
N ASP A 74 1.99 -11.16 -15.27
CA ASP A 74 0.86 -10.35 -15.72
C ASP A 74 -0.32 -10.40 -14.74
N LEU A 75 -0.42 -9.39 -13.87
CA LEU A 75 -1.56 -9.23 -12.96
C LEU A 75 -2.82 -8.83 -13.72
N GLN A 76 -3.90 -9.59 -13.50
CA GLN A 76 -5.22 -9.33 -14.09
C GLN A 76 -6.16 -8.73 -13.04
N GLU A 77 -7.02 -7.81 -13.47
CA GLU A 77 -8.08 -7.29 -12.60
C GLU A 77 -8.91 -8.46 -12.03
N GLY A 78 -9.11 -8.45 -10.71
CA GLY A 78 -9.76 -9.54 -9.99
C GLY A 78 -8.80 -10.55 -9.35
N ASP A 79 -7.50 -10.53 -9.66
CA ASP A 79 -6.52 -11.41 -9.01
C ASP A 79 -6.51 -11.20 -7.49
N ALA A 80 -6.73 -12.26 -6.73
CA ALA A 80 -6.60 -12.23 -5.27
C ALA A 80 -5.11 -12.30 -4.89
N ILE A 81 -4.60 -11.28 -4.21
CA ILE A 81 -3.20 -11.15 -3.84
C ILE A 81 -3.04 -11.26 -2.33
N ARG A 82 -2.30 -12.28 -1.89
CA ARG A 82 -1.83 -12.41 -0.51
C ARG A 82 -0.48 -11.72 -0.34
N PHE A 83 -0.30 -11.00 0.76
CA PHE A 83 0.97 -10.38 1.10
C PHE A 83 1.14 -10.23 2.61
N ASP A 84 2.39 -10.25 3.08
CA ASP A 84 2.74 -9.87 4.44
C ASP A 84 3.07 -8.36 4.46
N ALA A 85 2.50 -7.61 5.40
CA ALA A 85 2.82 -6.19 5.59
C ALA A 85 3.04 -5.87 7.07
N ARG A 86 3.88 -4.86 7.34
CA ARG A 86 4.08 -4.32 8.69
C ARG A 86 3.08 -3.20 8.95
N VAL A 87 2.43 -3.23 10.10
CA VAL A 87 1.57 -2.13 10.53
C VAL A 87 2.43 -1.00 11.10
N ARG A 88 2.30 0.20 10.55
CA ARG A 88 3.08 1.38 10.98
C ARG A 88 2.16 2.56 11.24
N PRO A 89 2.46 3.42 12.23
CA PRO A 89 1.80 4.69 12.35
C PRO A 89 2.11 5.57 11.12
N TYR A 90 1.15 6.38 10.72
CA TYR A 90 1.34 7.47 9.76
C TYR A 90 0.51 8.67 10.17
N ILE A 91 1.05 9.85 9.93
CA ILE A 91 0.33 11.10 10.18
C ILE A 91 -0.52 11.39 8.94
N LYS A 92 -1.81 11.59 9.14
CA LYS A 92 -2.75 12.06 8.11
C LYS A 92 -3.40 13.34 8.57
N GLY A 93 -4.07 14.04 7.65
CA GLY A 93 -4.75 15.29 7.94
C GLY A 93 -4.23 16.41 7.06
N TYR A 94 -5.03 17.47 6.94
CA TYR A 94 -4.70 18.63 6.15
C TYR A 94 -3.94 19.64 6.99
N VAL A 95 -2.92 20.27 6.39
CA VAL A 95 -2.17 21.36 7.00
C VAL A 95 -2.20 22.54 6.06
N ASN A 96 -2.66 23.69 6.57
CA ASN A 96 -2.59 24.97 5.89
C ASN A 96 -2.08 26.04 6.85
N GLN A 97 -0.79 26.32 6.74
CA GLN A 97 -0.11 27.30 7.59
C GLN A 97 -0.67 28.72 7.42
N ARG A 98 -1.09 29.10 6.21
CA ARG A 98 -1.64 30.44 5.94
C ARG A 98 -3.01 30.66 6.59
N ALA A 99 -3.78 29.57 6.73
CA ALA A 99 -5.10 29.57 7.36
C ALA A 99 -5.05 29.12 8.83
N TYR A 100 -3.87 28.87 9.40
CA TYR A 100 -3.69 28.33 10.76
C TYR A 100 -4.44 27.00 11.00
N ILE A 101 -4.56 26.17 9.97
CA ILE A 101 -5.20 24.85 10.05
C ILE A 101 -4.13 23.77 10.23
N ASP A 102 -4.27 22.97 11.27
CA ASP A 102 -3.49 21.75 11.50
C ASP A 102 -4.39 20.63 12.01
N GLU A 103 -4.85 19.77 11.11
CA GLU A 103 -5.75 18.65 11.39
C GLU A 103 -5.01 17.31 11.45
N ARG A 104 -3.70 17.34 11.74
CA ARG A 104 -2.88 16.14 11.75
C ARG A 104 -3.28 15.19 12.88
N GLU A 105 -3.66 13.96 12.52
CA GLU A 105 -3.89 12.86 13.45
C GLU A 105 -3.03 11.64 13.10
N VAL A 106 -2.74 10.82 14.11
CA VAL A 106 -2.08 9.53 13.91
C VAL A 106 -3.11 8.51 13.43
N ASP A 107 -2.81 7.84 12.33
CA ASP A 107 -3.53 6.67 11.84
C ASP A 107 -2.52 5.55 11.52
N TYR A 108 -3.00 4.40 11.03
CA TYR A 108 -2.17 3.22 10.81
C TYR A 108 -2.25 2.77 9.35
N LYS A 109 -1.09 2.43 8.78
CA LYS A 109 -0.95 1.94 7.41
C LYS A 109 -0.30 0.57 7.37
N LEU A 110 -0.58 -0.17 6.30
CA LEU A 110 0.18 -1.36 5.93
C LEU A 110 1.38 -0.92 5.09
N ALA A 111 2.58 -1.24 5.55
CA ALA A 111 3.83 -0.84 4.91
C ALA A 111 4.70 -2.06 4.58
N TYR A 112 5.57 -1.89 3.59
CA TYR A 112 6.59 -2.87 3.21
C TYR A 112 5.99 -4.25 2.88
N PRO A 113 5.19 -4.35 1.80
CA PRO A 113 4.63 -5.64 1.36
C PRO A 113 5.76 -6.62 0.99
N THR A 114 5.68 -7.84 1.51
CA THR A 114 6.61 -8.95 1.27
C THR A 114 5.82 -10.25 1.09
N LYS A 115 6.47 -11.33 0.62
CA LYS A 115 5.83 -12.63 0.37
C LYS A 115 4.53 -12.50 -0.45
N VAL A 116 4.58 -11.63 -1.45
CA VAL A 116 3.45 -11.37 -2.34
C VAL A 116 3.22 -12.62 -3.19
N ALA A 117 1.98 -13.09 -3.26
CA ALA A 117 1.59 -14.29 -4.00
C ALA A 117 0.14 -14.16 -4.49
N ARG A 118 -0.19 -14.75 -5.65
CA ARG A 118 -1.59 -14.99 -6.01
C ARG A 118 -2.19 -16.05 -5.08
N VAL A 119 -3.46 -15.87 -4.74
CA VAL A 119 -4.29 -16.90 -4.11
C VAL A 119 -4.98 -17.65 -5.25
N GLY A 120 -4.76 -18.96 -5.31
CA GLY A 120 -5.39 -19.85 -6.30
C GLY A 120 -6.80 -20.23 -5.93
#